data_AF-A0A7K7CB82-F1
#
_entry.id   AF-A0A7K7CB82-F1
#
_cell.length_a   1.000
_cell.length_b   1.000
_cell.length_c   1.000
_cell.angle_alpha   90.00
_cell.angle_beta   90.00
_cell.angle_gamma   90.00
#
_symmetry.space_group_name_H-M   'P 1'
#
loop_
_entity.id
_entity.type
_entity.pdbx_description
1 polymer ?
#
loop_
_entity_poly.entity_id
_entity_poly.type
_entity_poly.pdbx_seq_one_letter_code
_entity_poly.pdbx_strand_id
1 'polypeptide(L)'
;TDVGQYQCVAENDAGTAAKVVTLALQSTPVVTVTPGAVTVHAGQRVLLHCVVSGEPTPSVEWQRDGEPLPEGPHARVLPNATLLLPSVTHHDAGSYSCLARNALGSAAAHASLDVQGGWEPHQVRGSLVGVINGHELGVSTLDASVLGASQSGTTALRSSIGSIPPAIGPLMQVLVTIIAPIYWSLAHASGAARSGFLLTQGTFQHETLLQFATGELLRVTHLARGADGAGALRLDSVISGSVPESFGDAVVLLQDFSERYVQTGTGQLSGGSVQSFLRDGRLVRAHCNHTIVFDPPVGPQPPRVQHLRARAITASYDPAKGELCFQLHASLHAGNQANQCPLGFIPDPGQRYCIDLDECQTLKQCQHECRNSPGSYRCLCPPGYRL
;
A
#
# COMPACT_ATOMS: atom_id res chain seq x y z
N THR A 1 -57.45 11.66 22.06
CA THR A 1 -56.61 10.59 21.50
C THR A 1 -56.61 9.46 22.51
N ASP A 2 -56.86 8.24 22.07
CA ASP A 2 -56.92 7.05 22.95
C ASP A 2 -55.52 6.52 23.32
N VAL A 3 -54.49 7.37 23.27
CA VAL A 3 -53.11 7.00 23.60
C VAL A 3 -52.94 7.14 25.11
N GLY A 4 -52.47 6.08 25.77
CA GLY A 4 -52.29 6.08 27.22
C GLY A 4 -52.09 4.70 27.81
N GLN A 5 -51.90 4.66 29.13
CA GLN A 5 -51.91 3.41 29.88
C GLN A 5 -53.34 3.07 30.29
N TYR A 6 -53.78 1.88 29.86
CA TYR A 6 -55.07 1.32 30.20
C TYR A 6 -54.84 0.18 31.19
N GLN A 7 -55.60 0.19 32.28
CA GLN A 7 -55.56 -0.86 33.28
C GLN A 7 -56.88 -1.62 33.26
N CYS A 8 -56.81 -2.92 32.99
CA CYS A 8 -57.92 -3.82 33.22
C CYS A 8 -57.83 -4.33 34.66
N VAL A 9 -58.90 -4.16 35.43
CA VAL A 9 -59.02 -4.63 36.82
C VAL A 9 -60.18 -5.62 36.87
N ALA A 10 -59.92 -6.81 37.40
CA ALA A 10 -60.91 -7.86 37.63
C ALA A 10 -60.98 -8.18 39.12
N GLU A 11 -62.19 -8.25 39.68
CA GLU A 11 -62.41 -8.42 41.11
C GLU A 11 -63.46 -9.50 41.37
N ASN A 12 -63.24 -10.32 42.40
CA ASN A 12 -64.22 -11.25 42.97
C ASN A 12 -64.07 -11.31 44.50
N ASP A 13 -64.91 -12.12 45.17
CA ASP A 13 -64.93 -12.24 46.63
C ASP A 13 -63.61 -12.71 47.26
N ALA A 14 -62.68 -13.25 46.45
CA ALA A 14 -61.36 -13.71 46.90
C ALA A 14 -60.24 -12.68 46.63
N GLY A 15 -60.48 -11.62 45.85
CA GLY A 15 -59.52 -10.53 45.64
C GLY A 15 -59.57 -9.88 44.25
N THR A 16 -58.57 -9.04 43.98
CA THR A 16 -58.46 -8.22 42.77
C THR A 16 -57.18 -8.55 41.98
N ALA A 17 -57.30 -8.68 40.67
CA ALA A 17 -56.18 -8.78 39.73
C ALA A 17 -56.21 -7.61 38.75
N ALA A 18 -55.05 -7.05 38.40
CA ALA A 18 -54.97 -5.98 37.42
C ALA A 18 -53.85 -6.20 36.40
N LYS A 19 -54.08 -5.77 35.16
CA LYS A 19 -53.08 -5.77 34.08
C LYS A 19 -53.07 -4.43 33.36
N VAL A 20 -51.88 -3.84 33.24
CA VAL A 20 -51.67 -2.59 32.52
C VAL A 20 -51.22 -2.89 31.09
N VAL A 21 -51.80 -2.18 30.12
CA VAL A 21 -51.42 -2.16 28.70
C VAL A 21 -51.18 -0.72 28.30
N THR A 22 -50.11 -0.46 27.56
CA THR A 22 -49.88 0.85 26.95
C THR A 22 -50.41 0.82 25.52
N LEU A 23 -51.38 1.68 25.21
CA LEU A 23 -51.86 1.90 23.86
C LEU A 23 -51.04 3.05 23.25
N ALA A 24 -50.21 2.73 22.27
CA ALA A 24 -49.38 3.70 21.55
C ALA A 24 -49.83 3.83 20.10
N LEU A 25 -49.72 5.04 19.55
CA LEU A 25 -49.94 5.25 18.12
C LEU A 25 -48.73 4.69 17.37
N GLN A 26 -48.93 3.56 16.70
CA GLN A 26 -47.86 2.95 15.92
C GLN A 26 -47.63 3.73 14.61
N SER A 27 -46.37 3.77 14.17
CA SER A 27 -45.94 4.47 12.96
C SER A 27 -44.82 3.71 12.25
N THR A 28 -44.83 3.76 10.93
CA THR A 28 -43.72 3.26 10.11
C THR A 28 -42.47 4.08 10.37
N PRO A 29 -41.26 3.52 10.15
CA PRO A 29 -40.02 4.27 10.29
C PRO A 29 -40.00 5.46 9.33
N VAL A 30 -39.43 6.57 9.77
CA VAL A 30 -39.19 7.77 8.97
C VAL A 30 -37.79 8.28 9.27
N VAL A 31 -37.01 8.53 8.22
CA VAL A 31 -35.71 9.21 8.35
C VAL A 31 -35.97 10.70 8.47
N THR A 32 -35.76 11.24 9.66
CA THR A 32 -35.98 12.67 10.01
C THR A 32 -34.77 13.54 9.73
N VAL A 33 -33.57 12.97 9.81
CA VAL A 33 -32.32 13.61 9.37
C VAL A 33 -31.66 12.68 8.39
N THR A 34 -31.52 13.13 7.15
CA THR A 34 -30.86 12.40 6.07
C THR A 34 -29.37 12.72 6.06
N PRO A 35 -28.50 11.72 5.81
CA PRO A 35 -27.07 11.96 5.67
C PRO A 35 -26.82 12.78 4.40
N GLY A 36 -25.96 13.80 4.50
CA GLY A 36 -25.52 14.60 3.35
C GLY A 36 -24.35 13.94 2.62
N ALA A 37 -24.15 14.30 1.35
CA ALA A 37 -22.90 13.99 0.67
C ALA A 37 -21.73 14.71 1.37
N VAL A 38 -20.65 13.99 1.63
CA VAL A 38 -19.50 14.50 2.37
C VAL A 38 -18.25 14.32 1.52
N THR A 39 -17.43 15.37 1.48
CA THR A 39 -16.12 15.34 0.83
C THR A 39 -15.08 15.76 1.85
N VAL A 40 -14.12 14.88 2.15
CA VAL A 40 -13.15 15.05 3.25
C VAL A 40 -11.77 14.56 2.86
N HIS A 41 -10.72 14.94 3.58
CA HIS A 41 -9.40 14.37 3.40
C HIS A 41 -9.21 13.04 4.12
N ALA A 42 -8.33 12.19 3.59
CA ALA A 42 -7.90 10.97 4.28
C ALA A 42 -7.35 11.30 5.69
N GLY A 43 -7.63 10.44 6.66
CA GLY A 43 -7.31 10.63 8.07
C GLY A 43 -8.34 11.47 8.85
N GLN A 44 -9.31 12.10 8.18
CA GLN A 44 -10.32 12.89 8.86
C GLN A 44 -11.45 12.03 9.45
N ARG A 45 -12.05 12.53 10.53
CA ARG A 45 -13.24 11.94 11.14
C ARG A 45 -14.49 12.35 10.37
N VAL A 46 -15.37 11.39 10.07
CA VAL A 46 -16.66 11.63 9.40
C VAL A 46 -17.84 11.18 10.27
N LEU A 47 -18.91 11.96 10.24
CA LEU A 47 -20.21 11.63 10.82
C LEU A 47 -21.27 11.69 9.72
N LEU A 48 -21.87 10.54 9.38
CA LEU A 48 -23.02 10.48 8.49
C LEU A 48 -24.29 10.42 9.34
N HIS A 49 -24.94 11.58 9.48
CA HIS A 49 -26.12 11.71 10.32
C HIS A 49 -27.32 10.98 9.72
N CYS A 50 -27.88 10.04 10.47
CA CYS A 50 -29.15 9.41 10.13
C CYS A 50 -29.99 9.33 11.39
N VAL A 51 -30.97 10.22 11.55
CA VAL A 51 -31.88 10.21 12.71
C VAL A 51 -33.23 9.67 12.27
N VAL A 52 -33.73 8.67 12.99
CA VAL A 52 -34.92 7.92 12.61
C VAL A 52 -35.97 8.01 13.70
N SER A 53 -37.24 8.18 13.31
CA SER A 53 -38.40 8.08 14.19
C SER A 53 -39.32 6.93 13.77
N GLY A 54 -40.06 6.35 14.71
CA GLY A 54 -41.05 5.32 14.44
C GLY A 54 -41.48 4.63 15.74
N GLU A 55 -42.65 4.01 15.74
CA GLU A 55 -43.20 3.29 16.89
C GLU A 55 -43.81 1.95 16.40
N PRO A 56 -43.30 0.78 16.79
CA PRO A 56 -42.14 0.54 17.68
C PRO A 56 -40.83 1.15 17.19
N THR A 57 -39.92 1.46 18.13
CA THR A 57 -38.60 2.05 17.83
C THR A 57 -37.87 1.24 16.74
N PRO A 58 -37.49 1.87 15.61
CA PRO A 58 -36.87 1.15 14.51
C PRO A 58 -35.45 0.67 14.83
N SER A 59 -35.08 -0.50 14.33
CA SER A 59 -33.67 -0.90 14.21
C SER A 59 -33.04 -0.22 13.00
N VAL A 60 -31.75 0.12 13.10
CA VAL A 60 -31.00 0.75 12.01
C VAL A 60 -29.78 -0.09 11.63
N GLU A 61 -29.61 -0.31 10.34
CA GLU A 61 -28.46 -0.95 9.72
C GLU A 61 -27.81 0.02 8.73
N TRP A 62 -26.49 0.13 8.77
CA TRP A 62 -25.73 0.86 7.76
C TRP A 62 -25.16 -0.12 6.72
N GLN A 63 -25.22 0.28 5.46
CA GLN A 63 -24.62 -0.44 4.35
C GLN A 63 -23.66 0.47 3.58
N ARG A 64 -22.60 -0.10 3.01
CA ARG A 64 -21.69 0.55 2.07
C ARG A 64 -21.72 -0.22 0.76
N ASP A 65 -22.03 0.49 -0.33
CA ASP A 65 -22.13 -0.05 -1.69
C ASP A 65 -23.05 -1.29 -1.80
N GLY A 66 -24.10 -1.32 -0.97
CA GLY A 66 -25.09 -2.38 -0.91
C GLY A 66 -24.77 -3.53 0.06
N GLU A 67 -23.59 -3.54 0.67
CA GLU A 67 -23.18 -4.56 1.63
C GLU A 67 -23.28 -4.06 3.08
N PRO A 68 -23.70 -4.91 4.05
CA PRO A 68 -23.72 -4.55 5.47
C PRO A 68 -22.37 -4.06 5.98
N LEU A 69 -22.37 -2.93 6.69
CA LEU A 69 -21.15 -2.36 7.27
C LEU A 69 -20.97 -2.90 8.70
N PRO A 70 -19.97 -3.74 8.99
CA PRO A 70 -19.76 -4.29 10.33
C PRO A 70 -19.28 -3.22 11.31
N GLU A 71 -19.84 -3.22 12.52
CA GLU A 71 -19.38 -2.35 13.61
C GLU A 71 -18.03 -2.82 14.18
N GLY A 72 -17.13 -1.87 14.46
CA GLY A 72 -15.79 -2.13 14.98
C GLY A 72 -14.98 -0.85 15.21
N PRO A 73 -13.65 -0.94 15.32
CA PRO A 73 -12.78 0.22 15.52
C PRO A 73 -12.84 1.25 14.37
N HIS A 74 -13.13 0.80 13.15
CA HIS A 74 -13.15 1.62 11.93
C HIS A 74 -14.51 2.27 11.63
N ALA A 75 -15.61 1.69 12.14
CA ALA A 75 -16.97 2.18 11.90
C ALA A 75 -17.86 1.87 13.11
N ARG A 76 -18.58 2.86 13.63
CA ARG A 76 -19.44 2.72 14.81
C ARG A 76 -20.78 3.41 14.61
N VAL A 77 -21.87 2.75 14.99
CA VAL A 77 -23.20 3.38 14.94
C VAL A 77 -23.51 3.97 16.32
N LEU A 78 -23.83 5.26 16.35
CA LEU A 78 -24.17 5.97 17.58
C LEU A 78 -25.64 5.72 17.98
N PRO A 79 -26.05 5.98 19.24
CA PRO A 79 -27.42 5.74 19.69
C PRO A 79 -28.51 6.47 18.90
N ASN A 80 -28.17 7.60 18.26
CA ASN A 80 -29.07 8.35 17.38
C ASN A 80 -29.02 7.86 15.92
N ALA A 81 -28.50 6.66 15.66
CA ALA A 81 -28.30 6.04 14.36
C ALA A 81 -27.29 6.73 13.41
N THR A 82 -26.55 7.75 13.88
CA THR A 82 -25.46 8.37 13.12
C THR A 82 -24.27 7.40 13.00
N LEU A 83 -23.73 7.23 11.79
CA LEU A 83 -22.50 6.48 11.55
C LEU A 83 -21.28 7.37 11.82
N LEU A 84 -20.38 6.90 12.68
CA LEU A 84 -19.08 7.48 12.97
C LEU A 84 -17.98 6.67 12.29
N LEU A 85 -17.20 7.35 11.44
CA LEU A 85 -15.94 6.88 10.89
C LEU A 85 -14.81 7.69 11.54
N PRO A 86 -14.03 7.13 12.50
CA PRO A 86 -13.06 7.90 13.29
C PRO A 86 -11.92 8.50 12.46
N SER A 87 -11.50 7.81 11.40
CA SER A 87 -10.44 8.22 10.49
C SER A 87 -10.68 7.55 9.15
N VAL A 88 -11.11 8.30 8.13
CA VAL A 88 -11.43 7.76 6.81
C VAL A 88 -10.18 7.50 5.98
N THR A 89 -10.20 6.41 5.24
CA THR A 89 -9.25 6.09 4.17
C THR A 89 -9.95 6.22 2.82
N HIS A 90 -9.22 6.18 1.72
CA HIS A 90 -9.86 6.20 0.41
C HIS A 90 -10.70 4.94 0.12
N HIS A 91 -10.48 3.82 0.83
CA HIS A 91 -11.34 2.63 0.76
C HIS A 91 -12.71 2.83 1.42
N ASP A 92 -12.86 3.90 2.20
CA ASP A 92 -14.13 4.26 2.80
C ASP A 92 -14.97 5.13 1.86
N ALA A 93 -14.43 5.58 0.72
CA ALA A 93 -15.23 6.25 -0.30
C ALA A 93 -16.27 5.29 -0.90
N GLY A 94 -17.47 5.80 -1.16
CA GLY A 94 -18.56 4.97 -1.66
C GLY A 94 -19.94 5.52 -1.31
N SER A 95 -20.97 4.72 -1.62
CA SER A 95 -22.35 5.02 -1.32
C SER A 95 -22.77 4.38 0.00
N TYR A 96 -23.17 5.19 0.97
CA TYR A 96 -23.64 4.74 2.27
C TYR A 96 -25.15 4.82 2.35
N SER A 97 -25.77 3.78 2.89
CA SER A 97 -27.22 3.69 3.07
C SER A 97 -27.55 3.41 4.53
N CYS A 98 -28.42 4.22 5.11
CA CYS A 98 -29.02 4.01 6.42
C CYS A 98 -30.39 3.36 6.23
N LEU A 99 -30.57 2.13 6.73
CA LEU A 99 -31.78 1.34 6.58
C LEU A 99 -32.47 1.18 7.94
N ALA A 100 -33.65 1.79 8.09
CA ALA A 100 -34.47 1.72 9.28
C ALA A 100 -35.63 0.72 9.11
N ARG A 101 -35.88 -0.14 10.10
CA ARG A 101 -36.95 -1.15 10.04
C ARG A 101 -37.69 -1.29 11.36
N ASN A 102 -39.01 -1.44 11.32
CA ASN A 102 -39.82 -1.90 12.44
C ASN A 102 -40.91 -2.86 11.94
N ALA A 103 -41.79 -3.32 12.82
CA ALA A 103 -42.85 -4.29 12.48
C ALA A 103 -43.87 -3.77 11.43
N LEU A 104 -43.93 -2.45 11.20
CA LEU A 104 -44.86 -1.83 10.27
C LEU A 104 -44.25 -1.50 8.91
N GLY A 105 -42.93 -1.44 8.79
CA GLY A 105 -42.29 -1.12 7.52
C GLY A 105 -40.82 -0.74 7.62
N SER A 106 -40.34 -0.07 6.58
CA SER A 106 -38.94 0.35 6.46
C SER A 106 -38.79 1.72 5.80
N ALA A 107 -37.73 2.44 6.16
CA ALA A 107 -37.29 3.65 5.50
C ALA A 107 -35.79 3.58 5.21
N ALA A 108 -35.34 4.33 4.20
CA ALA A 108 -33.95 4.37 3.78
C ALA A 108 -33.52 5.80 3.47
N ALA A 109 -32.25 6.11 3.70
CA ALA A 109 -31.61 7.33 3.20
C ALA A 109 -30.17 7.04 2.77
N HIS A 110 -29.66 7.84 1.84
CA HIS A 110 -28.40 7.58 1.15
C HIS A 110 -27.49 8.80 1.19
N ALA A 111 -26.19 8.58 1.26
CA ALA A 111 -25.16 9.61 1.13
C ALA A 111 -23.93 9.07 0.41
N SER A 112 -23.26 9.93 -0.34
CA SER A 112 -21.94 9.63 -0.92
C SER A 112 -20.84 10.18 -0.02
N LEU A 113 -19.84 9.37 0.26
CA LEU A 113 -18.59 9.82 0.86
C LEU A 113 -17.52 9.86 -0.23
N ASP A 114 -16.98 11.05 -0.49
CA ASP A 114 -15.80 11.28 -1.31
C ASP A 114 -14.60 11.63 -0.41
N VAL A 115 -13.44 11.07 -0.72
CA VAL A 115 -12.22 11.27 0.07
C VAL A 115 -11.16 11.95 -0.80
N GLN A 116 -11.01 13.26 -0.62
CA GLN A 116 -10.10 14.19 -1.28
C GLN A 116 -8.69 14.22 -0.68
N GLY A 117 -7.78 14.91 -1.36
CA GLY A 117 -6.34 14.77 -1.19
C GLY A 117 -5.83 13.82 -2.27
N GLY A 118 -4.71 14.18 -2.89
CA GLY A 118 -4.09 13.35 -3.91
C GLY A 118 -4.01 11.93 -3.38
N TRP A 119 -4.74 11.03 -4.02
CA TRP A 119 -4.80 9.60 -3.72
C TRP A 119 -3.39 8.98 -3.70
N GLU A 120 -2.37 9.72 -4.19
CA GLU A 120 -0.94 9.45 -4.04
C GLU A 120 -0.20 10.66 -3.43
N PRO A 121 0.75 10.44 -2.49
CA PRO A 121 1.51 11.51 -1.87
C PRO A 121 2.43 12.16 -2.89
N HIS A 122 2.50 13.50 -2.89
CA HIS A 122 3.43 14.22 -3.77
C HIS A 122 4.81 14.43 -3.15
N GLN A 123 4.97 14.07 -1.87
CA GLN A 123 6.22 14.17 -1.12
C GLN A 123 6.48 12.89 -0.32
N VAL A 124 7.76 12.57 -0.14
CA VAL A 124 8.25 11.54 0.77
C VAL A 124 9.28 12.15 1.68
N ARG A 125 9.27 11.78 2.96
CA ARG A 125 10.27 12.18 3.94
C ARG A 125 10.65 11.03 4.85
N GLY A 126 11.89 11.02 5.30
CA GLY A 126 12.34 10.14 6.37
C GLY A 126 13.84 10.13 6.52
N SER A 127 14.37 9.01 6.96
CA SER A 127 15.78 8.87 7.31
C SER A 127 16.43 7.64 6.69
N LEU A 128 17.74 7.73 6.48
CA LEU A 128 18.59 6.63 6.07
C LEU A 128 19.73 6.48 7.08
N VAL A 129 19.92 5.26 7.58
CA VAL A 129 21.05 4.89 8.44
C VAL A 129 21.69 3.61 7.92
N GLY A 130 22.96 3.38 8.24
CA GLY A 130 23.59 2.11 7.86
C GLY A 130 25.09 2.15 7.69
N VAL A 131 25.61 1.08 7.08
CA VAL A 131 27.03 0.86 6.83
C VAL A 131 27.25 0.35 5.41
N ILE A 132 28.12 1.01 4.66
CA ILE A 132 28.53 0.59 3.30
C ILE A 132 30.04 0.46 3.27
N ASN A 133 30.56 -0.69 2.82
CA ASN A 133 32.00 -0.96 2.78
C ASN A 133 32.70 -0.73 4.14
N GLY A 134 32.00 -0.97 5.25
CA GLY A 134 32.52 -0.73 6.60
C GLY A 134 32.49 0.74 7.07
N HIS A 135 32.05 1.68 6.23
CA HIS A 135 31.87 3.08 6.60
C HIS A 135 30.44 3.36 7.07
N GLU A 136 30.31 3.98 8.25
CA GLU A 136 29.01 4.38 8.79
C GLU A 136 28.48 5.65 8.09
N LEU A 137 27.18 5.64 7.77
CA LEU A 137 26.48 6.78 7.16
C LEU A 137 26.08 7.87 8.17
N GLY A 138 26.01 7.53 9.47
CA GLY A 138 25.28 8.35 10.45
C GLY A 138 23.78 8.38 10.14
N VAL A 139 23.10 9.44 10.56
CA VAL A 139 21.69 9.70 10.23
C VAL A 139 21.63 10.66 9.05
N SER A 140 21.23 10.15 7.89
CA SER A 140 21.02 10.92 6.66
C SER A 140 19.54 11.25 6.48
N THR A 141 19.23 12.45 6.00
CA THR A 141 17.86 12.87 5.70
C THR A 141 17.47 12.42 4.30
N LEU A 142 16.28 11.85 4.13
CA LEU A 142 15.73 11.44 2.84
C LEU A 142 14.50 12.30 2.53
N ASP A 143 14.54 13.03 1.43
CA ASP A 143 13.42 13.82 0.92
C ASP A 143 13.17 13.45 -0.55
N ALA A 144 11.91 13.36 -0.96
CA ALA A 144 11.56 13.22 -2.36
C ALA A 144 10.26 13.94 -2.71
N SER A 145 10.13 14.29 -3.99
CA SER A 145 8.97 15.00 -4.51
C SER A 145 8.68 14.66 -5.96
N VAL A 146 7.40 14.71 -6.33
CA VAL A 146 6.97 14.68 -7.73
C VAL A 146 7.31 16.00 -8.42
N LEU A 147 7.96 15.93 -9.59
CA LEU A 147 8.31 17.09 -10.39
C LEU A 147 7.20 17.41 -11.39
N GLY A 148 6.44 18.48 -11.15
CA GLY A 148 5.44 19.01 -12.08
C GLY A 148 4.18 18.13 -12.27
N ALA A 149 3.31 18.53 -13.19
CA ALA A 149 2.15 17.73 -13.57
C ALA A 149 2.61 16.52 -14.40
N SER A 150 2.10 15.31 -14.09
CA SER A 150 2.41 14.07 -14.81
C SER A 150 2.24 14.26 -16.32
N GLN A 151 3.35 14.39 -17.06
CA GLN A 151 3.33 14.42 -18.52
C GLN A 151 3.30 12.98 -19.04
N SER A 152 2.40 12.73 -20.00
CA SER A 152 2.34 11.53 -20.84
C SER A 152 2.59 10.18 -20.13
N GLY A 153 1.73 9.80 -19.18
CA GLY A 153 1.73 8.43 -18.64
C GLY A 153 2.94 8.04 -17.79
N THR A 154 3.71 9.02 -17.28
CA THR A 154 4.83 8.81 -16.36
C THR A 154 4.82 9.83 -15.23
N THR A 155 5.40 9.49 -14.07
CA THR A 155 5.64 10.43 -12.96
C THR A 155 7.12 10.76 -12.91
N ALA A 156 7.47 12.04 -13.03
CA ALA A 156 8.85 12.51 -12.83
C ALA A 156 9.09 12.70 -11.33
N LEU A 157 10.21 12.17 -10.83
CA LEU A 157 10.55 12.13 -9.42
C LEU A 157 11.93 12.72 -9.19
N ARG A 158 12.08 13.45 -8.09
CA ARG A 158 13.38 13.86 -7.55
C ARG A 158 13.49 13.42 -6.10
N SER A 159 14.60 12.80 -5.75
CA SER A 159 14.96 12.46 -4.38
C SER A 159 16.31 13.06 -4.02
N SER A 160 16.46 13.52 -2.79
CA SER A 160 17.70 14.03 -2.21
C SER A 160 17.97 13.35 -0.88
N ILE A 161 19.21 12.92 -0.69
CA ILE A 161 19.71 12.33 0.55
C ILE A 161 20.84 13.22 1.08
N GLY A 162 20.61 13.86 2.22
CA GLY A 162 21.55 14.79 2.83
C GLY A 162 22.41 14.14 3.92
N SER A 163 23.50 14.81 4.28
CA SER A 163 24.46 14.36 5.31
C SER A 163 25.21 13.08 4.93
N ILE A 164 25.48 12.88 3.65
CA ILE A 164 26.23 11.73 3.14
C ILE A 164 27.74 11.99 3.22
N PRO A 165 28.53 11.11 3.86
CA PRO A 165 29.97 11.27 3.94
C PRO A 165 30.68 11.20 2.57
N PRO A 166 31.70 12.04 2.31
CA PRO A 166 32.47 12.01 1.06
C PRO A 166 33.13 10.68 0.72
N ALA A 167 33.45 9.86 1.72
CA ALA A 167 34.06 8.54 1.52
C ALA A 167 33.12 7.53 0.82
N ILE A 168 31.80 7.74 0.92
CA ILE A 168 30.80 6.80 0.38
C ILE A 168 29.83 7.44 -0.62
N GLY A 169 29.66 8.76 -0.61
CA GLY A 169 28.78 9.48 -1.53
C GLY A 169 28.96 9.09 -3.01
N PRO A 170 30.20 9.03 -3.55
CA PRO A 170 30.42 8.61 -4.93
C PRO A 170 29.93 7.17 -5.22
N LEU A 171 30.16 6.23 -4.30
CA LEU A 171 29.71 4.84 -4.41
C LEU A 171 28.19 4.72 -4.35
N MET A 172 27.50 5.61 -3.64
CA MET A 172 26.06 5.56 -3.50
C MET A 172 25.31 6.00 -4.77
N GLN A 173 25.95 6.64 -5.73
CA GLN A 173 25.32 7.05 -7.00
C GLN A 173 24.78 5.87 -7.82
N VAL A 174 25.31 4.65 -7.64
CA VAL A 174 24.80 3.45 -8.30
C VAL A 174 23.61 2.82 -7.58
N LEU A 175 23.26 3.31 -6.40
CA LEU A 175 22.27 2.70 -5.50
C LEU A 175 20.90 3.35 -5.65
N VAL A 176 20.38 3.40 -6.88
CA VAL A 176 18.99 3.85 -7.14
C VAL A 176 17.96 3.05 -6.32
N THR A 177 18.33 1.84 -5.90
CA THR A 177 17.49 0.97 -5.06
C THR A 177 17.14 1.58 -3.72
N ILE A 178 17.93 2.54 -3.21
CA ILE A 178 17.60 3.28 -1.98
C ILE A 178 16.25 4.01 -2.12
N ILE A 179 15.88 4.40 -3.35
CA ILE A 179 14.62 5.08 -3.64
C ILE A 179 13.59 4.17 -4.31
N ALA A 180 13.80 2.84 -4.29
CA ALA A 180 12.86 1.87 -4.85
C ALA A 180 11.43 1.97 -4.32
N PRO A 181 11.23 2.07 -2.99
CA PRO A 181 9.89 2.32 -2.45
C PRO A 181 9.24 3.58 -3.01
N ILE A 182 10.02 4.63 -3.30
CA ILE A 182 9.52 5.94 -3.72
C ILE A 182 9.02 5.86 -5.16
N TYR A 183 9.87 5.38 -6.07
CA TYR A 183 9.48 5.29 -7.49
C TYR A 183 8.39 4.27 -7.73
N TRP A 184 8.27 3.24 -6.90
CA TRP A 184 7.17 2.29 -6.96
C TRP A 184 5.88 2.84 -6.38
N SER A 185 5.97 3.56 -5.25
CA SER A 185 4.80 4.14 -4.58
C SER A 185 4.16 5.29 -5.35
N LEU A 186 4.97 6.04 -6.11
CA LEU A 186 4.55 7.25 -6.84
C LEU A 186 4.51 7.07 -8.36
N ALA A 187 4.70 5.84 -8.84
CA ALA A 187 4.64 5.55 -10.27
C ALA A 187 3.27 5.88 -10.85
N HIS A 188 3.25 6.48 -12.05
CA HIS A 188 2.02 6.62 -12.80
C HIS A 188 1.47 5.23 -13.16
N ALA A 189 0.38 4.82 -12.50
CA ALA A 189 -0.26 3.55 -12.74
C ALA A 189 -1.30 3.65 -13.88
N SER A 190 -1.30 2.66 -14.77
CA SER A 190 -2.20 2.60 -15.93
C SER A 190 -2.94 1.26 -16.04
N GLY A 191 -4.13 1.29 -16.63
CA GLY A 191 -4.99 0.12 -16.76
C GLY A 191 -5.42 -0.43 -15.38
N ALA A 192 -5.27 -1.74 -15.18
CA ALA A 192 -5.59 -2.39 -13.91
C ALA A 192 -4.46 -2.28 -12.85
N ALA A 193 -3.34 -1.61 -13.17
CA ALA A 193 -2.24 -1.45 -12.23
C ALA A 193 -2.61 -0.53 -11.05
N ARG A 194 -1.88 -0.70 -9.96
CA ARG A 194 -1.96 0.11 -8.74
C ARG A 194 -0.54 0.41 -8.28
N SER A 195 -0.22 1.69 -8.11
CA SER A 195 1.07 2.10 -7.53
C SER A 195 1.21 1.57 -6.11
N GLY A 196 2.44 1.56 -5.60
CA GLY A 196 2.73 1.02 -4.28
C GLY A 196 1.96 1.69 -3.16
N PHE A 197 1.74 3.01 -3.24
CA PHE A 197 0.97 3.72 -2.23
C PHE A 197 -0.48 3.22 -2.19
N LEU A 198 -1.10 2.98 -3.34
CA LEU A 198 -2.51 2.57 -3.43
C LEU A 198 -2.72 1.14 -2.98
N LEU A 199 -1.73 0.32 -3.28
CA LEU A 199 -1.74 -1.07 -2.89
C LEU A 199 -1.65 -1.24 -1.36
N THR A 200 -0.92 -0.34 -0.69
CA THR A 200 -0.48 -0.53 0.70
C THR A 200 -0.99 0.56 1.66
N GLN A 201 -1.70 1.56 1.14
CA GLN A 201 -2.03 2.80 1.88
C GLN A 201 -0.78 3.47 2.49
N GLY A 202 0.37 3.31 1.80
CA GLY A 202 1.67 3.80 2.25
C GLY A 202 2.24 3.08 3.47
N THR A 203 1.67 1.96 3.91
CA THR A 203 2.17 1.17 5.05
C THR A 203 2.70 -0.18 4.57
N PHE A 204 4.02 -0.33 4.56
CA PHE A 204 4.67 -1.53 4.07
C PHE A 204 6.11 -1.66 4.58
N GLN A 205 6.62 -2.88 4.58
CA GLN A 205 8.04 -3.19 4.69
C GLN A 205 8.56 -3.63 3.32
N HIS A 206 9.65 -3.03 2.85
CA HIS A 206 10.26 -3.35 1.56
C HIS A 206 11.73 -3.68 1.77
N GLU A 207 12.12 -4.93 1.55
CA GLU A 207 13.50 -5.36 1.57
C GLU A 207 14.03 -5.51 0.14
N THR A 208 15.22 -4.97 -0.10
CA THR A 208 15.94 -5.06 -1.36
C THR A 208 17.28 -5.72 -1.13
N LEU A 209 17.60 -6.74 -1.92
CA LEU A 209 18.92 -7.35 -2.00
C LEU A 209 19.52 -7.08 -3.38
N LEU A 210 20.63 -6.36 -3.40
CA LEU A 210 21.41 -6.06 -4.59
C LEU A 210 22.67 -6.92 -4.59
N GLN A 211 22.90 -7.63 -5.69
CA GLN A 211 24.08 -8.46 -5.88
C GLN A 211 24.84 -8.04 -7.13
N PHE A 212 26.10 -7.64 -6.92
CA PHE A 212 26.99 -7.26 -8.01
C PHE A 212 27.63 -8.50 -8.65
N ALA A 213 27.98 -8.40 -9.94
CA ALA A 213 28.66 -9.48 -10.66
C ALA A 213 30.02 -9.87 -10.04
N THR A 214 30.62 -8.96 -9.29
CA THR A 214 31.88 -9.14 -8.55
C THR A 214 31.70 -9.88 -7.21
N GLY A 215 30.46 -10.12 -6.76
CA GLY A 215 30.13 -10.95 -5.61
C GLY A 215 29.66 -10.20 -4.36
N GLU A 216 29.84 -8.88 -4.32
CA GLU A 216 29.38 -8.01 -3.23
C GLU A 216 27.85 -8.03 -3.14
N LEU A 217 27.38 -7.96 -1.89
CA LEU A 217 25.96 -7.95 -1.54
C LEU A 217 25.65 -6.71 -0.74
N LEU A 218 24.57 -6.03 -1.11
CA LEU A 218 24.03 -4.89 -0.39
C LEU A 218 22.56 -5.15 -0.11
N ARG A 219 22.15 -4.96 1.14
CA ARG A 219 20.77 -5.04 1.57
C ARG A 219 20.27 -3.68 2.00
N VAL A 220 19.06 -3.35 1.58
CA VAL A 220 18.34 -2.15 2.00
C VAL A 220 16.98 -2.55 2.50
N THR A 221 16.65 -2.19 3.74
CA THR A 221 15.34 -2.45 4.35
C THR A 221 14.65 -1.12 4.57
N HIS A 222 13.44 -0.99 4.03
CA HIS A 222 12.61 0.20 4.14
C HIS A 222 11.36 -0.09 4.95
N LEU A 223 10.95 0.88 5.77
CA LEU A 223 9.71 0.85 6.53
C LEU A 223 8.90 2.10 6.23
N ALA A 224 7.76 1.92 5.57
CA ALA A 224 6.81 2.98 5.30
C ALA A 224 5.66 2.93 6.32
N ARG A 225 5.26 4.08 6.84
CA ARG A 225 4.28 4.19 7.95
C ARG A 225 3.03 4.99 7.59
N GLY A 226 2.67 5.04 6.31
CA GLY A 226 1.60 5.88 5.78
C GLY A 226 2.01 7.35 5.64
N ALA A 227 1.04 8.18 5.26
CA ALA A 227 1.23 9.62 5.13
C ALA A 227 1.21 10.34 6.50
N ASP A 228 1.89 11.49 6.60
CA ASP A 228 1.78 12.41 7.72
C ASP A 228 0.63 13.41 7.57
N GLY A 229 0.44 14.26 8.59
CA GLY A 229 -0.62 15.27 8.57
C GLY A 229 -0.47 16.32 7.46
N ALA A 230 0.70 16.40 6.82
CA ALA A 230 0.96 17.23 5.65
C ALA A 230 0.81 16.45 4.32
N GLY A 231 0.47 15.16 4.38
CA GLY A 231 0.30 14.30 3.21
C GLY A 231 1.60 13.72 2.64
N ALA A 232 2.73 13.84 3.34
CA ALA A 232 3.99 13.24 2.92
C ALA A 232 4.11 11.79 3.38
N LEU A 233 4.52 10.88 2.49
CA LEU A 233 4.80 9.49 2.85
C LEU A 233 6.01 9.43 3.78
N ARG A 234 5.87 8.77 4.94
CA ARG A 234 6.98 8.53 5.86
C ARG A 234 7.72 7.27 5.48
N LEU A 235 9.03 7.37 5.24
CA LEU A 235 9.88 6.26 4.80
C LEU A 235 11.24 6.28 5.49
N ASP A 236 11.46 5.31 6.39
CA ASP A 236 12.77 5.11 7.03
C ASP A 236 13.49 3.92 6.41
N SER A 237 14.81 4.02 6.27
CA SER A 237 15.63 3.06 5.54
C SER A 237 16.88 2.67 6.33
N VAL A 238 17.21 1.39 6.28
CA VAL A 238 18.46 0.84 6.83
C VAL A 238 19.22 0.16 5.70
N ILE A 239 20.49 0.51 5.54
CA ILE A 239 21.36 -0.05 4.50
C ILE A 239 22.56 -0.78 5.13
N SER A 240 22.90 -1.94 4.59
CA SER A 240 24.06 -2.72 5.04
C SER A 240 24.65 -3.56 3.93
N GLY A 241 25.97 -3.51 3.78
CA GLY A 241 26.72 -4.43 2.94
C GLY A 241 27.85 -3.74 2.19
N SER A 242 28.11 -4.26 0.99
CA SER A 242 29.25 -3.81 0.18
C SER A 242 28.85 -3.47 -1.24
N VAL A 243 29.57 -2.49 -1.79
CA VAL A 243 29.51 -2.04 -3.17
C VAL A 243 30.92 -2.09 -3.74
N PRO A 244 31.13 -2.52 -4.99
CA PRO A 244 32.45 -2.55 -5.59
C PRO A 244 33.10 -1.17 -5.54
N GLU A 245 34.25 -1.04 -4.87
CA GLU A 245 34.99 0.23 -4.71
C GLU A 245 35.29 0.90 -6.05
N SER A 246 35.39 0.07 -7.09
CA SER A 246 35.61 0.48 -8.46
C SER A 246 34.57 1.49 -9.00
N PHE A 247 33.38 1.59 -8.38
CA PHE A 247 32.39 2.60 -8.73
C PHE A 247 32.69 4.01 -8.18
N GLY A 248 33.56 4.16 -7.18
CA GLY A 248 33.79 5.43 -6.50
C GLY A 248 34.50 6.48 -7.35
N ASP A 249 35.36 6.03 -8.26
CA ASP A 249 36.23 6.91 -9.07
C ASP A 249 35.79 7.05 -10.54
N ALA A 250 34.68 6.43 -10.92
CA ALA A 250 34.26 6.35 -12.32
C ALA A 250 33.02 7.17 -12.62
N VAL A 251 32.88 7.65 -13.86
CA VAL A 251 31.60 8.14 -14.35
C VAL A 251 30.72 6.93 -14.59
N VAL A 252 29.66 6.80 -13.79
CA VAL A 252 28.73 5.67 -13.87
C VAL A 252 27.38 6.16 -14.40
N LEU A 253 26.96 5.60 -15.52
CA LEU A 253 25.64 5.83 -16.08
C LEU A 253 24.75 4.62 -15.86
N LEU A 254 23.80 4.74 -14.94
CA LEU A 254 22.74 3.77 -14.76
C LEU A 254 21.79 3.82 -15.98
N GLN A 255 21.55 2.67 -16.59
CA GLN A 255 20.63 2.53 -17.71
C GLN A 255 19.18 2.42 -17.23
N ASP A 256 18.24 2.80 -18.10
CA ASP A 256 16.82 2.51 -17.93
C ASP A 256 16.61 1.02 -17.61
N PHE A 257 15.69 0.73 -16.69
CA PHE A 257 15.38 -0.63 -16.30
C PHE A 257 13.86 -0.83 -16.10
N SER A 258 13.49 -2.10 -16.09
CA SER A 258 12.13 -2.52 -15.75
C SER A 258 12.18 -3.53 -14.61
N GLU A 259 11.21 -3.43 -13.72
CA GLU A 259 10.98 -4.39 -12.65
C GLU A 259 9.67 -5.13 -12.90
N ARG A 260 9.63 -6.39 -12.49
CA ARG A 260 8.40 -7.18 -12.47
C ARG A 260 8.04 -7.48 -11.03
N TYR A 261 6.88 -6.97 -10.61
CA TYR A 261 6.28 -7.26 -9.31
C TYR A 261 5.25 -8.38 -9.46
N VAL A 262 5.40 -9.42 -8.67
CA VAL A 262 4.57 -10.63 -8.67
C VAL A 262 3.97 -10.79 -7.28
N GLN A 263 2.65 -10.96 -7.19
CA GLN A 263 1.99 -11.33 -5.93
C GLN A 263 2.36 -12.74 -5.54
N THR A 264 3.00 -12.90 -4.39
CA THR A 264 3.46 -14.19 -3.86
C THR A 264 2.68 -14.68 -2.65
N GLY A 265 1.75 -13.87 -2.16
CA GLY A 265 0.90 -14.17 -1.02
C GLY A 265 -0.10 -13.05 -0.77
N THR A 266 -0.99 -13.24 0.20
CA THR A 266 -1.87 -12.16 0.68
C THR A 266 -1.04 -11.07 1.35
N GLY A 267 -0.98 -9.88 0.76
CA GLY A 267 -0.15 -8.79 1.29
C GLY A 267 1.35 -8.98 1.03
N GLN A 268 1.74 -9.77 0.02
CA GLN A 268 3.14 -10.01 -0.33
C GLN A 268 3.41 -9.85 -1.82
N LEU A 269 4.47 -9.11 -2.15
CA LEU A 269 5.02 -9.03 -3.50
C LEU A 269 6.48 -9.45 -3.52
N SER A 270 6.86 -10.18 -4.56
CA SER A 270 8.24 -10.33 -5.00
C SER A 270 8.49 -9.42 -6.20
N GLY A 271 9.57 -8.64 -6.16
CA GLY A 271 10.00 -7.80 -7.27
C GLY A 271 11.40 -8.20 -7.74
N GLY A 272 11.70 -8.02 -9.02
CA GLY A 272 13.05 -8.27 -9.51
C GLY A 272 13.42 -7.50 -10.77
N SER A 273 14.70 -7.16 -10.90
CA SER A 273 15.31 -6.58 -12.10
C SER A 273 16.80 -6.92 -12.22
N VAL A 274 17.34 -6.68 -13.42
CA VAL A 274 18.78 -6.63 -13.66
C VAL A 274 19.14 -5.20 -14.01
N GLN A 275 19.86 -4.53 -13.12
CA GLN A 275 20.31 -3.16 -13.32
C GLN A 275 21.65 -3.16 -14.04
N SER A 276 21.79 -2.27 -15.02
CA SER A 276 22.98 -2.17 -15.86
C SER A 276 23.61 -0.80 -15.73
N PHE A 277 24.92 -0.78 -15.54
CA PHE A 277 25.72 0.41 -15.33
C PHE A 277 26.79 0.47 -16.42
N LEU A 278 26.92 1.61 -17.09
CA LEU A 278 28.07 1.88 -17.94
C LEU A 278 29.11 2.60 -17.11
N ARG A 279 30.27 1.94 -16.94
CA ARG A 279 31.43 2.46 -16.25
C ARG A 279 32.58 2.52 -17.23
N ASP A 280 33.03 3.72 -17.60
CA ASP A 280 34.10 3.94 -18.58
C ASP A 280 33.91 3.13 -19.88
N GLY A 281 32.64 3.01 -20.33
CA GLY A 281 32.26 2.23 -21.51
C GLY A 281 32.12 0.72 -21.30
N ARG A 282 32.43 0.18 -20.10
CA ARG A 282 32.21 -1.23 -19.74
C ARG A 282 30.87 -1.41 -19.04
N LEU A 283 30.13 -2.42 -19.47
CA LEU A 283 28.85 -2.79 -18.87
C LEU A 283 29.07 -3.62 -17.60
N VAL A 284 28.58 -3.12 -16.47
CA VAL A 284 28.50 -3.85 -15.20
C VAL A 284 27.04 -4.11 -14.88
N ARG A 285 26.72 -5.28 -14.35
CA ARG A 285 25.34 -5.64 -13.97
C ARG A 285 25.24 -5.95 -12.48
N ALA A 286 24.09 -5.62 -11.93
CA ALA A 286 23.67 -6.07 -10.61
C ALA A 286 22.28 -6.70 -10.69
N HIS A 287 22.09 -7.80 -9.97
CA HIS A 287 20.79 -8.43 -9.78
C HIS A 287 20.11 -7.79 -8.57
N CYS A 288 18.89 -7.32 -8.75
CA CYS A 288 18.12 -6.65 -7.72
C CYS A 288 16.85 -7.46 -7.46
N ASN A 289 16.69 -7.93 -6.23
CA ASN A 289 15.51 -8.66 -5.79
C ASN A 289 14.85 -7.92 -4.63
N HIS A 290 13.53 -7.87 -4.65
CA HIS A 290 12.70 -7.18 -3.68
C HIS A 290 11.73 -8.15 -3.02
N THR A 291 11.51 -7.98 -1.72
CA THR A 291 10.39 -8.59 -0.99
C THR A 291 9.62 -7.46 -0.32
N ILE A 292 8.33 -7.36 -0.61
CA ILE A 292 7.44 -6.32 -0.04
C ILE A 292 6.33 -7.02 0.73
N VAL A 293 6.13 -6.59 1.98
CA VAL A 293 5.09 -7.08 2.87
C VAL A 293 4.24 -5.90 3.33
N PHE A 294 2.93 -6.06 3.30
CA PHE A 294 1.94 -5.04 3.66
C PHE A 294 0.65 -5.70 4.14
N ASP A 295 -0.18 -4.93 4.83
CA ASP A 295 -1.51 -5.43 5.22
C ASP A 295 -2.38 -5.63 3.98
N PRO A 296 -2.99 -6.81 3.80
CA PRO A 296 -3.72 -7.12 2.58
C PRO A 296 -4.90 -6.16 2.38
N PRO A 297 -5.13 -5.66 1.15
CA PRO A 297 -6.17 -4.69 0.89
C PRO A 297 -7.55 -5.31 1.12
N VAL A 298 -8.45 -4.56 1.74
CA VAL A 298 -9.87 -4.90 1.84
C VAL A 298 -10.54 -4.51 0.53
N GLY A 299 -10.90 -5.50 -0.30
CA GLY A 299 -11.56 -5.28 -1.59
C GLY A 299 -10.96 -6.06 -2.76
N PRO A 300 -11.17 -5.61 -4.02
CA PRO A 300 -10.69 -6.31 -5.21
C PRO A 300 -9.17 -6.43 -5.21
N GLN A 301 -8.68 -7.65 -5.40
CA GLN A 301 -7.25 -7.93 -5.42
C GLN A 301 -6.59 -7.29 -6.66
N PRO A 302 -5.35 -6.78 -6.53
CA PRO A 302 -4.63 -6.22 -7.67
C PRO A 302 -4.26 -7.33 -8.66
N PRO A 303 -3.80 -6.98 -9.86
CA PRO A 303 -3.27 -7.97 -10.79
C PRO A 303 -2.09 -8.73 -10.19
N ARG A 304 -2.00 -10.04 -10.48
CA ARG A 304 -0.93 -10.92 -9.99
C ARG A 304 0.46 -10.45 -10.44
N VAL A 305 0.54 -9.80 -11.59
CA VAL A 305 1.79 -9.28 -12.16
C VAL A 305 1.61 -7.82 -12.56
N GLN A 306 2.58 -7.01 -12.16
CA GLN A 306 2.69 -5.61 -12.56
C GLN A 306 4.12 -5.33 -13.01
N HIS A 307 4.26 -4.44 -13.98
CA HIS A 307 5.55 -4.07 -14.57
C HIS A 307 5.81 -2.60 -14.32
N LEU A 308 6.88 -2.33 -13.59
CA LEU A 308 7.38 -0.99 -13.37
C LEU A 308 8.46 -0.70 -14.41
N ARG A 309 8.48 0.54 -14.90
CA ARG A 309 9.54 1.04 -15.75
C ARG A 309 10.11 2.32 -15.16
N ALA A 310 11.42 2.33 -14.94
CA ALA A 310 12.20 3.50 -14.53
C ALA A 310 13.04 3.98 -15.73
N ARG A 311 12.92 5.27 -16.06
CA ARG A 311 13.61 5.87 -17.21
C ARG A 311 14.25 7.21 -16.91
N ALA A 312 15.13 7.65 -17.80
CA ALA A 312 15.78 8.96 -17.73
C ALA A 312 16.45 9.15 -16.36
N ILE A 313 17.12 8.10 -15.90
CA ILE A 313 17.66 8.03 -14.55
C ILE A 313 18.95 8.84 -14.49
N THR A 314 19.02 9.76 -13.55
CA THR A 314 20.23 10.52 -13.23
C THR A 314 20.54 10.37 -11.75
N ALA A 315 21.83 10.31 -11.44
CA ALA A 315 22.36 10.30 -10.09
C ALA A 315 23.51 11.29 -10.03
N SER A 316 23.61 12.05 -8.94
CA SER A 316 24.72 12.97 -8.70
C SER A 316 25.02 13.10 -7.22
N TYR A 317 26.29 13.31 -6.89
CA TYR A 317 26.74 13.58 -5.53
C TYR A 317 27.50 14.91 -5.46
N ASP A 318 27.07 15.81 -4.58
CA ASP A 318 27.75 17.08 -4.27
C ASP A 318 28.56 16.91 -2.96
N PRO A 319 29.89 16.77 -3.02
CA PRO A 319 30.71 16.57 -1.84
C PRO A 319 30.80 17.81 -0.93
N ALA A 320 30.55 19.02 -1.45
CA ALA A 320 30.57 20.23 -0.64
C ALA A 320 29.33 20.34 0.26
N LYS A 321 28.21 19.76 -0.17
CA LYS A 321 26.96 19.70 0.60
C LYS A 321 26.74 18.36 1.30
N GLY A 322 27.47 17.32 0.92
CA GLY A 322 27.17 15.95 1.35
C GLY A 322 25.78 15.52 0.88
N GLU A 323 25.42 15.88 -0.35
CA GLU A 323 24.06 15.69 -0.89
C GLU A 323 24.10 14.74 -2.10
N LEU A 324 23.36 13.64 -2.02
CA LEU A 324 23.13 12.69 -3.11
C LEU A 324 21.75 12.92 -3.71
N CYS A 325 21.66 13.09 -5.02
CA CYS A 325 20.40 13.34 -5.73
C CYS A 325 20.14 12.23 -6.76
N PHE A 326 18.89 11.79 -6.82
CA PHE A 326 18.38 10.92 -7.87
C PHE A 326 17.21 11.58 -8.58
N GLN A 327 17.15 11.46 -9.91
CA GLN A 327 15.96 11.82 -10.69
C GLN A 327 15.64 10.71 -11.67
N LEU A 328 14.34 10.45 -11.88
CA LEU A 328 13.87 9.47 -12.86
C LEU A 328 12.40 9.70 -13.20
N HIS A 329 11.95 9.02 -14.25
CA HIS A 329 10.54 8.87 -14.60
C HIS A 329 10.08 7.45 -14.30
N ALA A 330 8.97 7.31 -13.58
CA ALA A 330 8.39 6.03 -13.20
C ALA A 330 6.99 5.83 -13.80
N SER A 331 6.73 4.64 -14.33
CA SER A 331 5.38 4.20 -14.69
C SER A 331 5.15 2.74 -14.35
N LEU A 332 3.89 2.38 -14.16
CA LEU A 332 3.45 1.05 -13.77
C LEU A 332 2.28 0.59 -14.66
N HIS A 333 2.34 -0.64 -15.13
CA HIS A 333 1.29 -1.23 -15.94
C HIS A 333 1.09 -2.72 -15.64
N ALA A 334 -0.14 -3.21 -15.75
CA ALA A 334 -0.49 -4.61 -15.48
C ALA A 334 -0.03 -5.54 -16.63
N GLY A 335 -0.01 -5.03 -17.88
CA GLY A 335 0.25 -5.84 -19.07
C GLY A 335 -0.91 -6.79 -19.43
N ASN A 336 -0.80 -7.50 -20.55
CA ASN A 336 -1.88 -8.34 -21.08
C ASN A 336 -2.04 -9.68 -20.33
N GLN A 337 -0.98 -10.14 -19.66
CA GLN A 337 -0.96 -11.38 -18.88
C GLN A 337 -0.91 -11.10 -17.37
N ALA A 338 -1.48 -9.98 -16.93
CA ALA A 338 -1.40 -9.52 -15.54
C ALA A 338 -1.96 -10.52 -14.51
N ASN A 339 -2.85 -11.42 -14.96
CA ASN A 339 -3.45 -12.46 -14.15
C ASN A 339 -2.83 -13.83 -14.41
N GLN A 340 -1.67 -13.96 -15.06
CA GLN A 340 -1.00 -15.25 -15.24
C GLN A 340 0.32 -15.23 -14.46
N CYS A 341 0.62 -16.33 -13.78
CA CYS A 341 1.91 -16.45 -13.11
C CYS A 341 3.03 -16.53 -14.16
N PRO A 342 4.10 -15.74 -14.02
CA PRO A 342 5.20 -15.76 -14.97
C PRO A 342 6.03 -17.04 -14.81
N LEU A 343 6.94 -17.29 -15.75
CA LEU A 343 7.93 -18.37 -15.62
C LEU A 343 8.68 -18.26 -14.28
N GLY A 344 8.96 -19.41 -13.67
CA GLY A 344 9.47 -19.53 -12.30
C GLY A 344 8.39 -19.50 -11.22
N PHE A 345 7.11 -19.37 -11.59
CA PHE A 345 6.00 -19.43 -10.66
C PHE A 345 4.85 -20.31 -11.17
N ILE A 346 4.08 -20.85 -10.22
CA ILE A 346 2.84 -21.58 -10.47
C ILE A 346 1.68 -20.89 -9.74
N PRO A 347 0.43 -20.98 -10.21
CA PRO A 347 -0.70 -20.40 -9.49
C PRO A 347 -0.95 -21.15 -8.17
N ASP A 348 -1.28 -20.40 -7.11
CA ASP A 348 -1.87 -20.97 -5.89
C ASP A 348 -3.16 -21.76 -6.22
N PRO A 349 -3.54 -22.80 -5.45
CA PRO A 349 -4.77 -23.56 -5.71
C PRO A 349 -6.04 -22.70 -5.79
N GLY A 350 -6.11 -21.61 -5.03
CA GLY A 350 -7.22 -20.66 -5.09
C GLY A 350 -7.11 -19.64 -6.23
N GLN A 351 -6.07 -19.73 -7.06
CA GLN A 351 -5.74 -18.78 -8.12
C GLN A 351 -5.73 -17.32 -7.66
N ARG A 352 -5.25 -17.05 -6.44
CA ARG A 352 -5.18 -15.68 -5.89
C ARG A 352 -3.84 -15.01 -6.16
N TYR A 353 -2.75 -15.74 -5.96
CA TYR A 353 -1.38 -15.27 -6.13
C TYR A 353 -0.53 -16.37 -6.78
N CYS A 354 0.77 -16.12 -6.93
CA CYS A 354 1.74 -17.00 -7.55
C CYS A 354 2.66 -17.60 -6.48
N ILE A 355 2.83 -18.91 -6.51
CA ILE A 355 3.76 -19.64 -5.65
C ILE A 355 5.06 -19.80 -6.42
N ASP A 356 6.18 -19.52 -5.75
CA ASP A 356 7.51 -19.75 -6.29
C ASP A 356 7.71 -21.24 -6.65
N LEU A 357 8.22 -21.51 -7.85
CA LEU A 357 8.59 -22.86 -8.25
C LEU A 357 10.03 -23.10 -7.84
N ASP A 358 10.27 -23.90 -6.80
CA ASP A 358 11.63 -24.28 -6.43
C ASP A 358 12.25 -25.18 -7.51
N GLU A 359 12.98 -24.59 -8.45
CA GLU A 359 13.60 -25.31 -9.57
C GLU A 359 14.76 -26.19 -9.11
N CYS A 360 15.39 -25.86 -7.97
CA CYS A 360 16.43 -26.70 -7.37
C CYS A 360 15.88 -28.05 -6.93
N GLN A 361 14.65 -28.08 -6.42
CA GLN A 361 13.98 -29.32 -6.03
C GLN A 361 13.31 -30.03 -7.20
N THR A 362 12.68 -29.27 -8.10
CA THR A 362 11.81 -29.82 -9.15
C THR A 362 12.54 -30.18 -10.43
N LEU A 363 13.46 -29.31 -10.90
CA LEU A 363 14.17 -29.52 -12.16
C LEU A 363 15.53 -30.19 -11.97
N LYS A 364 16.19 -30.00 -10.81
CA LYS A 364 17.51 -30.55 -10.47
C LYS A 364 18.55 -30.36 -11.59
N GLN A 365 18.54 -29.20 -12.25
CA GLN A 365 19.38 -28.92 -13.43
C GLN A 365 20.83 -28.56 -13.09
N CYS A 366 21.14 -28.24 -11.83
CA CYS A 366 22.49 -27.85 -11.42
C CYS A 366 23.38 -29.08 -11.19
N GLN A 367 24.59 -29.05 -11.76
CA GLN A 367 25.59 -30.12 -11.58
C GLN A 367 26.17 -30.16 -10.16
N HIS A 368 26.24 -29.01 -9.49
CA HIS A 368 26.82 -28.87 -8.14
C HIS A 368 25.78 -28.24 -7.20
N GLU A 369 26.07 -27.06 -6.66
CA GLU A 369 25.17 -26.39 -5.74
C GLU A 369 24.07 -25.64 -6.51
N CYS A 370 22.84 -25.69 -6.00
CA CYS A 370 21.70 -24.95 -6.52
C CYS A 370 21.17 -24.02 -5.44
N ARG A 371 20.92 -22.77 -5.79
CA ARG A 371 20.29 -21.80 -4.89
C ARG A 371 19.02 -21.26 -5.53
N ASN A 372 17.89 -21.59 -4.91
CA ASN A 372 16.57 -21.12 -5.31
C ASN A 372 16.37 -19.64 -4.92
N SER A 373 15.57 -18.93 -5.70
CA SER A 373 15.12 -17.56 -5.43
C SER A 373 13.73 -17.33 -6.04
N PRO A 374 12.95 -16.36 -5.53
CA PRO A 374 11.62 -16.10 -6.11
C PRO A 374 11.66 -15.85 -7.63
N GLY A 375 11.07 -16.77 -8.41
CA GLY A 375 10.97 -16.72 -9.86
C GLY A 375 12.22 -17.13 -10.63
N SER A 376 13.26 -17.64 -9.95
CA SER A 376 14.50 -18.05 -10.61
C SER A 376 15.38 -18.90 -9.70
N TYR A 377 16.36 -19.58 -10.28
CA TYR A 377 17.39 -20.28 -9.52
C TYR A 377 18.76 -20.01 -10.15
N ARG A 378 19.81 -20.29 -9.39
CA ARG A 378 21.17 -20.28 -9.90
C ARG A 378 21.91 -21.54 -9.53
N CYS A 379 22.65 -22.05 -10.50
CA CYS A 379 23.68 -23.04 -10.24
C CYS A 379 24.94 -22.34 -9.78
N LEU A 380 25.67 -22.95 -8.84
CA LEU A 380 26.91 -22.42 -8.31
C LEU A 380 28.03 -23.43 -8.57
N CYS A 381 29.16 -22.93 -9.04
CA CYS A 381 30.36 -23.73 -9.23
C CYS A 381 31.13 -23.86 -7.91
N PRO A 382 31.86 -24.96 -7.71
CA PRO A 382 32.82 -25.08 -6.62
C PRO A 382 33.85 -23.94 -6.65
N PRO A 383 34.47 -23.60 -5.50
CA PRO A 383 35.53 -22.61 -5.44
C PRO A 383 36.63 -22.87 -6.49
N GLY A 384 37.03 -21.83 -7.23
CA GLY A 384 38.03 -21.91 -8.30
C GLY A 384 37.47 -22.11 -9.72
N TYR A 385 36.16 -22.28 -9.87
CA TYR A 385 35.50 -22.48 -11.15
C TYR A 385 34.47 -21.37 -11.43
N ARG A 386 34.24 -21.06 -12.70
CA ARG A 386 33.20 -20.14 -13.18
C ARG A 386 32.29 -20.85 -14.18
N LEU A 387 31.01 -20.47 -14.19
CA LEU A 387 30.00 -20.95 -15.15
C LEU A 387 30.34 -20.56 -16.59
#